data_AF-A0A7C0UV51-F1
#
_entry.id   AF-A0A7C0UV51-F1
#
_cell.length_a   1.000
_cell.length_b   1.000
_cell.length_c   1.000
_cell.angle_alpha   90.00
_cell.angle_beta   90.00
_cell.angle_gamma   90.00
#
_symmetry.space_group_name_H-M   'P 1'
#
loop_
_entity.id
_entity.type
_entity.pdbx_description
1 polymer ?
#
loop_
_entity_poly.entity_id
_entity_poly.type
_entity_poly.pdbx_seq_one_letter_code
_entity_poly.pdbx_strand_id
1 'polypeptide(L)'
;MITLLTDFGTKDPYVGAMKGVILSINPEARIVDIAHEVEPQDIRGAAFCMLGYLDYFPRGTVHVCVVDPGVGSSRRAVAIKTRDFYLVGPDNGV
;
A
#
# COMPACT_ATOMS: atom_id res chain seq x y z
N MET A 1 12.42 3.62 1.12
CA MET A 1 11.83 2.29 1.33
C MET A 1 10.34 2.39 1.04
N ILE A 2 9.76 1.35 0.43
CA ILE A 2 8.35 1.26 0.10
C ILE A 2 7.78 0.03 0.80
N THR A 3 6.68 0.17 1.54
CA THR A 3 5.95 -0.98 2.05
C THR A 3 4.67 -1.20 1.26
N LEU A 4 4.25 -2.45 1.10
CA LEU A 4 3.04 -2.81 0.36
C LEU A 4 2.05 -3.55 1.28
N LEU A 5 0.81 -3.07 1.35
CA LEU A 5 -0.33 -3.78 1.91
C LEU A 5 -1.47 -3.81 0.89
N THR A 6 -2.02 -4.99 0.58
CA THR A 6 -3.10 -5.13 -0.41
C THR A 6 -4.07 -6.26 -0.04
N ASP A 7 -5.18 -6.35 -0.75
CA ASP A 7 -6.14 -7.46 -0.74
C ASP A 7 -6.07 -8.35 -2.00
N PHE A 8 -4.97 -8.26 -2.77
CA PHE A 8 -4.79 -8.96 -4.05
C PHE A 8 -4.52 -10.47 -3.92
N GLY A 9 -4.17 -10.94 -2.73
CA GLY A 9 -3.57 -12.24 -2.51
C GLY A 9 -2.19 -12.39 -3.14
N THR A 10 -1.62 -13.58 -2.99
CA THR A 10 -0.29 -13.95 -3.51
C THR A 10 -0.31 -14.92 -4.69
N LYS A 11 -1.51 -15.36 -5.11
CA LYS A 11 -1.67 -16.34 -6.21
C LYS A 11 -1.64 -15.70 -7.59
N ASP A 12 -2.11 -14.47 -7.69
CA ASP A 12 -2.22 -13.72 -8.93
C ASP A 12 -1.01 -12.79 -9.15
N PRO A 13 -0.72 -12.37 -10.39
CA PRO A 13 0.50 -11.64 -10.71
C PRO A 13 0.51 -10.17 -10.25
N TYR A 14 -0.56 -9.66 -9.64
CA TYR A 14 -0.74 -8.23 -9.39
C TYR A 14 0.35 -7.63 -8.48
N VAL A 15 0.71 -8.32 -7.40
CA VAL A 15 1.80 -7.89 -6.51
C VAL A 15 3.13 -7.85 -7.26
N GLY A 16 3.39 -8.86 -8.10
CA GLY A 16 4.58 -8.91 -8.94
C GLY A 16 4.64 -7.75 -9.94
N ALA A 17 3.51 -7.44 -10.59
CA ALA A 17 3.40 -6.31 -11.52
C ALA A 17 3.64 -4.96 -10.82
N MET A 18 3.08 -4.74 -9.62
CA MET A 18 3.34 -3.54 -8.82
C MET A 18 4.84 -3.37 -8.54
N LYS A 19 5.50 -4.44 -8.06
CA LYS A 19 6.94 -4.43 -7.79
C LYS A 19 7.76 -4.17 -9.05
N GLY A 20 7.39 -4.79 -10.17
CA GLY A 20 8.04 -4.58 -11.46
C GLY A 20 7.98 -3.10 -11.91
N VAL A 21 6.83 -2.44 -11.74
CA VAL A 21 6.68 -1.01 -12.05
C VAL A 21 7.48 -0.13 -11.09
N ILE A 22 7.47 -0.44 -9.80
CA ILE A 22 8.27 0.30 -8.81
C ILE A 22 9.75 0.23 -9.16
N LEU A 23 10.26 -0.97 -9.44
CA LEU A 23 11.67 -1.21 -9.73
C LEU A 23 12.10 -0.72 -11.12
N SER A 24 11.19 -0.62 -12.09
CA SER A 24 11.51 0.00 -13.38
C SER A 24 11.68 1.51 -13.28
N ILE A 25 10.98 2.16 -12.35
CA ILE A 25 11.13 3.60 -12.05
C ILE A 25 12.37 3.84 -11.18
N ASN A 26 12.56 3.02 -10.14
CA ASN A 26 13.71 3.11 -9.25
C ASN A 26 14.26 1.70 -8.92
N PRO A 27 15.30 1.25 -9.65
CA PRO A 27 15.90 -0.07 -9.43
C PRO A 27 16.47 -0.30 -8.03
N GLU A 28 16.83 0.77 -7.32
CA GLU A 28 17.41 0.72 -5.96
C GLU A 28 16.33 0.75 -4.86
N ALA A 29 15.05 0.76 -5.22
CA ALA A 29 13.96 0.80 -4.25
C ALA A 29 13.92 -0.49 -3.41
N ARG A 30 14.03 -0.32 -2.08
CA ARG A 30 13.75 -1.41 -1.13
C ARG A 30 12.26 -1.55 -0.92
N ILE A 31 11.70 -2.70 -1.28
CA ILE A 31 10.28 -3.04 -1.13
C ILE A 31 10.13 -4.05 0.01
N VAL A 32 9.17 -3.79 0.91
CA VAL A 32 8.80 -4.71 1.99
C VAL A 32 7.30 -5.00 1.91
N ASP A 33 6.93 -6.26 1.76
CA ASP A 33 5.53 -6.65 1.84
C ASP A 33 5.11 -6.72 3.30
N ILE A 34 4.00 -6.05 3.63
CA ILE A 34 3.36 -6.18 4.94
C ILE A 34 2.41 -7.37 4.90
N ALA A 35 1.45 -7.33 3.98
CA ALA A 35 0.46 -8.37 3.76
C ALA A 35 -0.21 -8.16 2.41
N HIS A 36 -0.51 -9.26 1.72
CA HIS A 36 -1.34 -9.24 0.52
C HIS A 36 -2.64 -10.02 0.68
N GLU A 37 -2.83 -10.66 1.83
CA GLU A 37 -3.97 -11.51 2.16
C GLU A 37 -4.96 -10.78 3.09
N VAL A 38 -5.03 -9.44 2.98
CA VAL A 38 -6.13 -8.71 3.64
C VAL A 38 -7.43 -9.18 3.01
N GLU A 39 -8.47 -9.35 3.83
CA GLU A 39 -9.77 -9.79 3.34
C GLU A 39 -10.25 -8.86 2.21
N PRO A 40 -10.74 -9.42 1.09
CA PRO A 40 -11.14 -8.63 -0.06
C PRO A 40 -12.07 -7.48 0.32
N GLN A 41 -11.69 -6.26 -0.07
CA GLN A 41 -12.46 -5.03 0.16
C GLN A 41 -12.61 -4.61 1.63
N ASP A 42 -11.92 -5.25 2.58
CA ASP A 42 -11.95 -4.87 4.00
C ASP A 42 -11.08 -3.63 4.27
N ILE A 43 -11.61 -2.46 3.90
CA ILE A 43 -10.98 -1.15 4.09
C ILE A 43 -10.61 -0.92 5.57
N ARG A 44 -11.47 -1.34 6.50
CA ARG A 44 -11.24 -1.11 7.94
C ARG A 44 -10.17 -2.03 8.50
N GLY A 45 -10.16 -3.30 8.09
CA GLY A 45 -9.11 -4.25 8.44
C GLY A 45 -7.76 -3.77 7.93
N ALA A 46 -7.70 -3.29 6.68
CA ALA A 46 -6.50 -2.71 6.10
C ALA A 46 -5.99 -1.49 6.90
N ALA A 47 -6.87 -0.54 7.22
CA ALA A 47 -6.53 0.65 8.02
C ALA A 47 -6.00 0.26 9.41
N PHE A 48 -6.64 -0.71 10.06
CA PHE A 48 -6.20 -1.23 11.36
C PHE A 48 -4.81 -1.86 11.28
N CYS A 49 -4.55 -2.67 10.24
CA CYS A 49 -3.22 -3.23 10.00
C CYS A 49 -2.18 -2.12 9.81
N MET A 50 -2.49 -1.07 9.05
CA MET A 50 -1.59 0.08 8.87
C MET A 50 -1.16 0.69 10.19
N LEU A 51 -2.13 1.03 11.05
CA LEU A 51 -1.84 1.58 12.39
C LEU A 51 -0.93 0.66 13.22
N GLY A 52 -1.00 -0.66 12.99
CA GLY A 52 -0.18 -1.64 13.69
C GLY A 52 1.29 -1.72 13.23
N TYR A 53 1.67 -1.20 12.05
CA TYR A 53 3.03 -1.37 11.54
C TYR A 53 3.82 -0.09 11.24
N LEU A 54 3.17 1.06 11.04
CA LEU A 54 3.84 2.29 10.57
C LEU A 54 5.11 2.61 11.36
N ASP A 55 5.02 2.60 12.70
CA ASP A 55 6.10 3.02 13.59
C ASP A 55 7.29 2.04 13.69
N TYR A 56 7.18 0.84 13.11
CA TYR A 56 8.32 -0.08 13.01
C TYR A 56 9.25 0.25 11.83
N PHE A 57 8.83 1.13 10.93
CA PHE A 57 9.62 1.50 9.76
C PHE A 57 10.38 2.82 9.97
N PRO A 58 11.52 3.01 9.30
CA PRO A 58 12.26 4.27 9.37
C PRO A 58 11.41 5.45 8.90
N ARG A 59 11.65 6.63 9.48
CA ARG A 59 11.08 7.89 9.00
C ARG A 59 11.38 8.09 7.51
N GLY A 60 10.43 8.66 6.79
CA GLY A 60 10.47 8.86 5.34
C GLY A 60 10.06 7.62 4.53
N THR A 61 9.63 6.53 5.18
CA THR A 61 9.08 5.37 4.47
C THR A 61 7.78 5.74 3.75
N VAL A 62 7.63 5.22 2.53
CA VAL A 62 6.41 5.33 1.73
C VAL A 62 5.58 4.07 1.95
N HIS A 63 4.45 4.20 2.62
CA HIS A 63 3.53 3.11 2.87
C HIS A 63 2.43 3.12 1.80
N VAL A 64 2.42 2.10 0.96
CA VAL A 64 1.41 1.94 -0.08
C VAL A 64 0.38 0.93 0.39
N CYS A 65 -0.88 1.35 0.42
CA CYS A 65 -2.01 0.51 0.76
C CYS A 65 -3.02 0.51 -0.38
N VAL A 66 -3.33 -0.67 -0.92
CA VAL A 66 -4.32 -0.83 -1.99
C VAL A 66 -5.32 -1.89 -1.57
N VAL A 67 -6.36 -1.43 -0.86
CA VAL A 67 -7.62 -2.16 -0.63
C VAL A 67 -8.73 -1.27 -1.15
N ASP A 68 -9.21 -1.58 -2.34
CA ASP A 68 -9.91 -0.58 -3.17
C ASP A 68 -11.08 -1.17 -3.97
N PRO A 69 -12.23 -1.40 -3.32
CA PRO A 69 -13.45 -1.80 -4.03
C PRO A 69 -13.94 -0.76 -5.05
N GLY A 70 -13.50 0.50 -4.92
CA GLY A 70 -13.91 1.62 -5.77
C GLY A 70 -13.02 1.83 -7.00
N VAL A 71 -12.17 0.87 -7.36
CA VAL A 71 -11.25 1.00 -8.49
C VAL A 71 -11.98 1.39 -9.78
N GLY A 72 -11.43 2.36 -10.53
CA GLY A 72 -12.03 2.86 -11.77
C GLY A 72 -13.20 3.82 -11.59
N SER A 73 -13.64 4.10 -10.36
CA SER A 73 -14.64 5.13 -10.08
C SER A 73 -14.05 6.54 -10.00
N SER A 74 -14.87 7.53 -9.63
CA SER A 74 -14.47 8.91 -9.36
C SER A 74 -13.64 9.09 -8.08
N ARG A 75 -13.46 8.05 -7.25
CA ARG A 75 -12.65 8.14 -6.04
C ARG A 75 -11.21 8.48 -6.39
N ARG A 76 -10.59 9.40 -5.65
CA ARG A 76 -9.22 9.86 -5.94
C ARG A 76 -8.20 8.81 -5.49
N ALA A 77 -7.04 8.79 -6.15
CA ALA A 77 -5.82 8.28 -5.53
C ALA A 77 -5.17 9.44 -4.78
N VAL A 78 -4.71 9.19 -3.56
CA VAL A 78 -4.12 10.22 -2.69
C VAL A 78 -2.73 9.83 -2.23
N ALA A 79 -1.91 10.85 -2.01
CA ALA A 79 -0.63 10.76 -1.34
C ALA A 79 -0.60 11.77 -0.21
N ILE A 80 -0.43 11.29 1.02
CA ILE A 80 -0.47 12.10 2.25
C ILE A 80 0.94 12.13 2.84
N LYS A 81 1.46 13.33 3.08
CA LYS A 81 2.68 13.53 3.84
C LYS A 81 2.32 13.75 5.31
N THR A 82 2.80 12.87 6.18
CA THR A 82 2.72 13.05 7.64
C THR A 82 4.02 13.67 8.15
N ARG A 83 4.15 13.81 9.48
CA ARG A 83 5.42 14.21 10.10
C ARG A 83 6.54 13.21 9.80
N ASP A 84 6.21 11.92 9.83
CA ASP A 84 7.19 10.83 9.86
C ASP A 84 7.19 10.00 8.57
N PHE A 85 6.09 9.96 7.81
CA PHE A 85 5.88 9.01 6.71
C PHE A 85 5.15 9.63 5.50
N TYR A 86 5.13 8.88 4.39
CA TYR A 86 4.24 9.13 3.26
C TYR A 86 3.26 7.98 3.14
N LEU A 87 1.97 8.27 3.02
CA LEU A 87 0.90 7.28 2.83
C LEU A 87 0.34 7.42 1.43
N VAL A 88 0.23 6.32 0.69
CA VAL A 88 -0.25 6.30 -0.70
C VAL A 88 -1.34 5.25 -0.84
N GLY A 89 -2.51 5.64 -1.33
CA GLY A 89 -3.64 4.73 -1.45
C GLY A 89 -4.92 5.38 -2.00
N PRO A 90 -6.04 4.65 -2.05
CA PRO A 90 -7.34 5.19 -2.42
C PRO A 90 -7.89 6.15 -1.36
N ASP A 91 -8.59 7.20 -1.80
CA ASP A 91 -9.34 8.13 -0.93
C ASP A 91 -10.67 7.50 -0.47
N ASN A 92 -10.58 6.41 0.30
CA ASN A 92 -11.72 5.61 0.75
C ASN A 92 -11.75 5.37 2.27
N GLY A 93 -10.81 5.98 3.01
CA GLY A 93 -10.70 5.87 4.47
C GLY A 93 -9.78 4.77 4.97
N VAL A 94 -9.02 4.11 4.08
CA VAL A 94 -7.90 3.25 4.47
C VAL A 94 -6.75 4.03 5.10
#